data_AF-A0A286CL09-F1
#
_entry.id   AF-A0A286CL09-F1
#
_cell.length_a   1.000
_cell.length_b   1.000
_cell.length_c   1.000
_cell.angle_alpha   90.00
_cell.angle_beta   90.00
_cell.angle_gamma   90.00
#
_symmetry.space_group_name_H-M   'P 1'
#
loop_
_entity.id
_entity.type
_entity.pdbx_description
1 polymer ?
#
loop_
_entity_poly.entity_id
_entity_poly.type
_entity_poly.pdbx_seq_one_letter_code
_entity_poly.pdbx_strand_id
1 'polypeptide(L)'
;MGGEPEWIAEENRPLYHAALALGANHLVTLVAQSMELLSAAGVAAPDRMLGPLLGAALDNALRSGDAALTGPVARGDAGTVAAHVTELRRHAPQTVAGYLAMARATADRALAHGLLKPELAEDLLGVLAHGTDGTEGDAR
;
A
#
# COMPACT_ATOMS: atom_id res chain seq x y z
N MET A 1 -8.30 -24.52 7.17
CA MET A 1 -7.50 -23.41 7.71
C MET A 1 -6.33 -24.03 8.45
N GLY A 2 -5.12 -23.97 7.90
CA GLY A 2 -3.92 -24.62 8.45
C GLY A 2 -3.10 -23.70 9.36
N GLY A 3 -3.76 -22.90 10.20
CA GLY A 3 -3.09 -22.05 11.18
C GLY A 3 -2.99 -22.80 12.51
N GLU A 4 -1.90 -22.57 13.25
CA GLU A 4 -1.74 -23.08 14.60
C GLU A 4 -2.61 -22.27 15.58
N PRO A 5 -3.38 -22.92 16.46
CA PRO A 5 -4.23 -22.22 17.42
C PRO A 5 -3.38 -21.52 18.49
N GLU A 6 -3.69 -20.26 18.75
CA GLU A 6 -3.03 -19.44 19.77
C GLU A 6 -4.04 -18.92 20.78
N TRP A 7 -3.65 -18.89 22.07
CA TRP A 7 -4.48 -18.32 23.12
C TRP A 7 -4.28 -16.80 23.20
N ILE A 8 -5.38 -16.06 23.11
CA ILE A 8 -5.40 -14.60 23.22
C ILE A 8 -6.18 -14.21 24.47
N ALA A 9 -5.56 -13.42 25.35
CA ALA A 9 -6.22 -12.85 26.53
C ALA A 9 -7.45 -12.02 26.11
N GLU A 10 -8.51 -12.05 26.91
CA GLU A 10 -9.81 -11.45 26.55
C GLU A 10 -9.67 -9.94 26.27
N GLU A 11 -8.89 -9.24 27.09
CA GLU A 11 -8.60 -7.82 26.94
C GLU A 11 -7.87 -7.47 25.63
N ASN A 12 -7.18 -8.43 25.02
CA ASN A 12 -6.43 -8.25 23.77
C ASN A 12 -7.26 -8.63 22.53
N ARG A 13 -8.47 -9.19 22.69
CA ARG A 13 -9.32 -9.57 21.55
C ARG A 13 -9.59 -8.42 20.58
N PRO A 14 -9.90 -7.19 21.02
CA PRO A 14 -10.12 -6.09 20.08
C PRO A 14 -8.91 -5.82 19.19
N LEU A 15 -7.69 -5.83 19.77
CA LEU A 15 -6.45 -5.66 19.02
C LEU A 15 -6.21 -6.82 18.03
N TYR A 16 -6.43 -8.05 18.47
CA TYR A 16 -6.35 -9.24 17.62
C TYR A 16 -7.30 -9.13 16.41
N HIS A 17 -8.56 -8.76 16.65
CA HIS A 17 -9.54 -8.60 15.58
C HIS A 17 -9.17 -7.46 14.62
N ALA A 18 -8.66 -6.34 15.14
CA ALA A 18 -8.18 -5.24 14.30
C ALA A 18 -6.98 -5.67 13.43
N ALA A 19 -6.03 -6.42 13.98
CA ALA A 19 -4.89 -6.94 13.23
C ALA A 19 -5.33 -7.90 12.10
N LEU A 20 -6.29 -8.79 12.38
CA LEU A 20 -6.84 -9.67 11.36
C LEU A 20 -7.62 -8.91 10.28
N ALA A 21 -8.42 -7.91 10.65
CA ALA A 21 -9.12 -7.07 9.69
C ALA A 21 -8.13 -6.32 8.78
N LEU A 22 -7.05 -5.79 9.34
CA LEU A 22 -5.98 -5.13 8.60
C LEU A 22 -5.30 -6.08 7.61
N GLY A 23 -4.93 -7.29 8.04
CA GLY A 23 -4.17 -8.23 7.22
C GLY A 23 -5.02 -9.01 6.20
N ALA A 24 -6.24 -9.41 6.57
CA ALA A 24 -7.07 -10.29 5.75
C ALA A 24 -8.17 -9.52 5.01
N ASN A 25 -8.92 -8.67 5.71
CA ASN A 25 -10.07 -8.00 5.08
C ASN A 25 -9.61 -6.90 4.13
N HIS A 26 -8.67 -6.05 4.56
CA HIS A 26 -8.17 -4.98 3.69
C HIS A 26 -7.32 -5.52 2.53
N LEU A 27 -6.71 -6.70 2.66
CA LEU A 27 -6.08 -7.37 1.52
C LEU A 27 -7.09 -7.60 0.38
N VAL A 28 -8.31 -8.05 0.69
CA VAL A 28 -9.36 -8.23 -0.34
C VAL A 28 -9.66 -6.91 -1.05
N THR A 29 -9.81 -5.81 -0.30
CA THR A 29 -10.04 -4.47 -0.88
C THR A 29 -8.87 -4.03 -1.77
N LEU A 30 -7.63 -4.20 -1.32
CA LEU A 30 -6.42 -3.82 -2.08
C LEU A 30 -6.32 -4.61 -3.40
N VAL A 31 -6.60 -5.92 -3.36
CA VAL A 31 -6.56 -6.77 -4.55
C VAL A 31 -7.66 -6.38 -5.54
N ALA A 32 -8.89 -6.13 -5.06
CA ALA A 32 -9.99 -5.71 -5.91
C ALA A 32 -9.67 -4.39 -6.63
N GLN A 33 -9.21 -3.37 -5.90
CA GLN A 33 -8.81 -2.08 -6.48
C GLN A 33 -7.67 -2.23 -7.49
N SER A 34 -6.70 -3.12 -7.21
CA SER A 34 -5.61 -3.42 -8.16
C SER A 34 -6.13 -4.08 -9.44
N MET A 35 -7.07 -5.02 -9.33
CA MET A 35 -7.70 -5.67 -10.49
C MET A 35 -8.49 -4.68 -11.34
N GLU A 36 -9.24 -3.78 -10.71
CA GLU A 36 -10.00 -2.72 -11.40
C GLU A 36 -9.07 -1.80 -12.20
N LEU A 37 -7.99 -1.33 -11.59
CA LEU A 37 -6.99 -0.47 -12.25
C LEU A 37 -6.29 -1.19 -13.42
N LEU A 38 -5.89 -2.45 -13.23
CA LEU A 38 -5.29 -3.24 -14.31
C LEU A 38 -6.29 -3.49 -15.46
N SER A 39 -7.55 -3.73 -15.14
CA SER A 39 -8.61 -3.86 -16.15
C SER A 39 -8.79 -2.57 -16.94
N ALA A 40 -8.80 -1.42 -16.26
CA ALA A 40 -8.86 -0.10 -16.89
C ALA A 40 -7.64 0.18 -17.79
N ALA A 41 -6.47 -0.38 -17.46
CA ALA A 41 -5.26 -0.35 -18.28
C ALA A 41 -5.26 -1.37 -19.44
N GLY A 42 -6.34 -2.14 -19.63
CA GLY A 42 -6.49 -3.10 -20.73
C GLY A 42 -5.99 -4.51 -20.44
N VAL A 43 -5.70 -4.85 -19.18
CA VAL A 43 -5.32 -6.22 -18.80
C VAL A 43 -6.56 -7.11 -18.79
N ALA A 44 -6.60 -8.11 -19.69
CA ALA A 44 -7.77 -8.97 -19.86
C ALA A 44 -8.00 -9.97 -18.71
N ALA A 45 -6.93 -10.38 -18.02
CA ALA A 45 -6.98 -11.34 -16.92
C ALA A 45 -6.10 -10.87 -15.74
N PRO A 46 -6.52 -9.79 -15.03
CA PRO A 46 -5.73 -9.17 -13.98
C PRO A 46 -5.50 -10.10 -12.78
N ASP A 47 -6.43 -11.02 -12.51
CA ASP A 47 -6.31 -12.07 -11.50
C ASP A 47 -5.11 -12.99 -11.76
N ARG A 48 -4.92 -13.43 -13.01
CA ARG A 48 -3.80 -14.31 -13.41
C ARG A 48 -2.46 -13.60 -13.33
N MET A 49 -2.45 -12.29 -13.59
CA MET A 49 -1.26 -11.45 -13.47
C MET A 49 -0.91 -11.20 -11.99
N LEU A 50 -1.90 -10.86 -11.17
CA LEU A 50 -1.69 -10.48 -9.76
C LEU A 50 -1.41 -11.68 -8.87
N GLY A 51 -2.04 -12.83 -9.10
CA GLY A 51 -1.94 -14.00 -8.22
C GLY A 51 -0.49 -14.36 -7.83
N PRO A 52 0.41 -14.62 -8.79
CA PRO A 52 1.82 -14.93 -8.49
C PRO A 52 2.57 -13.77 -7.81
N LEU A 53 2.32 -12.53 -8.22
CA LEU A 53 2.99 -11.35 -7.67
C LEU A 53 2.61 -11.12 -6.20
N LEU A 54 1.31 -11.20 -5.89
CA LEU A 54 0.79 -11.02 -4.55
C LEU A 54 1.16 -12.20 -3.64
N GLY A 55 1.17 -13.43 -4.15
CA GLY A 55 1.65 -14.60 -3.42
C GLY A 55 3.11 -14.42 -3.00
N ALA A 56 3.99 -14.06 -3.94
CA ALA A 56 5.39 -13.79 -3.64
C ALA A 56 5.58 -12.62 -2.65
N ALA A 57 4.78 -11.55 -2.78
CA ALA A 57 4.82 -10.42 -1.86
C ALA A 57 4.40 -10.82 -0.44
N LEU A 58 3.32 -11.59 -0.29
CA LEU A 58 2.85 -12.12 0.99
C LEU A 58 3.89 -13.04 1.63
N ASP A 59 4.43 -13.99 0.87
CA ASP A 59 5.45 -14.92 1.36
C ASP A 59 6.73 -14.19 1.81
N ASN A 60 7.16 -13.17 1.05
CA ASN A 60 8.29 -12.32 1.43
C ASN A 60 7.99 -11.54 2.72
N ALA A 61 6.81 -10.93 2.84
CA ALA A 61 6.42 -10.17 4.02
C ALA A 61 6.37 -11.05 5.28
N LEU A 62 5.79 -12.24 5.19
CA LEU A 62 5.71 -13.19 6.31
C LEU A 62 7.10 -13.69 6.75
N ARG A 63 8.02 -13.88 5.80
CA ARG A 63 9.37 -14.40 6.09
C ARG A 63 10.35 -13.31 6.55
N SER A 64 10.26 -12.11 6.01
CA SER A 64 11.30 -11.09 6.13
C SER A 64 10.81 -9.77 6.73
N GLY A 65 9.51 -9.63 7.03
CA GLY A 65 8.95 -8.41 7.61
C GLY A 65 9.30 -7.18 6.78
N ASP A 66 9.79 -6.13 7.44
CA ASP A 66 10.14 -4.87 6.76
C ASP A 66 11.28 -4.98 5.77
N ALA A 67 12.18 -5.97 5.91
CA ALA A 67 13.23 -6.19 4.91
C ALA A 67 12.66 -6.61 3.55
N ALA A 68 11.38 -7.00 3.47
CA ALA A 68 10.67 -7.27 2.22
C ALA A 68 10.10 -6.02 1.54
N LEU A 69 10.18 -4.84 2.16
CA LEU A 69 9.70 -3.60 1.55
C LEU A 69 10.49 -3.30 0.26
N THR A 70 9.75 -3.16 -0.83
CA THR A 70 10.29 -2.87 -2.17
C THR A 70 9.47 -1.79 -2.84
N GLY A 71 9.71 -1.56 -4.13
CA GLY A 71 8.97 -0.57 -4.91
C GLY A 71 9.51 0.85 -4.77
N PRO A 72 8.83 1.82 -5.40
CA PRO A 72 9.34 3.18 -5.51
C PRO A 72 9.43 3.90 -4.16
N VAL A 73 8.49 3.66 -3.25
CA VAL A 73 8.50 4.26 -1.90
C VAL A 73 9.73 3.83 -1.10
N ALA A 74 10.01 2.52 -1.04
CA ALA A 74 11.17 2.01 -0.29
C ALA A 74 12.51 2.51 -0.86
N ARG A 75 12.56 2.84 -2.16
CA ARG A 75 13.75 3.40 -2.83
C ARG A 75 13.82 4.93 -2.84
N GLY A 76 12.78 5.63 -2.35
CA GLY A 76 12.71 7.09 -2.40
C GLY A 76 12.48 7.66 -3.79
N ASP A 77 11.88 6.88 -4.69
CA ASP A 77 11.57 7.30 -6.05
C ASP A 77 10.31 8.16 -6.09
N ALA A 78 10.47 9.44 -5.75
CA ALA A 78 9.41 10.43 -5.70
C ALA A 78 8.74 10.65 -7.07
N GLY A 79 9.52 10.59 -8.16
CA GLY A 79 9.03 10.76 -9.52
C GLY A 79 8.01 9.68 -9.92
N THR A 80 8.32 8.42 -9.65
CA THR A 80 7.39 7.31 -9.89
C THR A 80 6.13 7.43 -9.02
N VAL A 81 6.27 7.82 -7.74
CA VAL A 81 5.11 8.00 -6.85
C VAL A 81 4.21 9.16 -7.33
N ALA A 82 4.79 10.27 -7.79
CA ALA A 82 4.03 11.38 -8.34
C ALA A 82 3.26 11.00 -9.62
N ALA A 83 3.88 10.19 -10.49
CA ALA A 83 3.22 9.64 -11.67
C ALA A 83 2.05 8.74 -11.29
N HIS A 84 2.21 7.86 -10.29
CA HIS A 84 1.11 7.03 -9.79
C HIS A 84 -0.07 7.88 -9.28
N VAL A 85 0.19 8.89 -8.47
CA VAL A 85 -0.88 9.77 -7.93
C VAL A 85 -1.62 10.47 -9.07
N THR A 86 -0.92 10.91 -10.11
CA THR A 86 -1.54 11.50 -11.32
C THR A 86 -2.48 10.52 -12.01
N GLU A 87 -2.04 9.29 -12.25
CA GLU A 87 -2.86 8.26 -12.90
C GLU A 87 -4.05 7.85 -12.03
N LEU A 88 -3.86 7.70 -10.72
CA LEU A 88 -4.95 7.39 -9.79
C LEU A 88 -5.98 8.51 -9.74
N ARG A 89 -5.57 9.79 -9.75
CA ARG A 89 -6.51 10.92 -9.85
C ARG A 89 -7.33 10.89 -11.14
N ARG A 90 -6.77 10.40 -12.24
CA ARG A 90 -7.46 10.33 -13.53
C ARG A 90 -8.41 9.14 -13.62
N HIS A 91 -8.00 7.98 -13.11
CA HIS A 91 -8.67 6.71 -13.37
C HIS A 91 -9.44 6.14 -12.17
N ALA A 92 -9.04 6.47 -10.95
CA ALA A 92 -9.68 6.00 -9.73
C ALA A 92 -9.52 6.99 -8.56
N PRO A 93 -10.12 8.21 -8.63
CA PRO A 93 -9.94 9.25 -7.61
C PRO A 93 -10.20 8.78 -6.17
N GLN A 94 -11.16 7.87 -5.99
CA GLN A 94 -11.54 7.28 -4.70
C GLN A 94 -10.41 6.46 -4.05
N THR A 95 -9.42 6.01 -4.83
CA THR A 95 -8.29 5.20 -4.33
C THR A 95 -7.11 6.06 -3.85
N VAL A 96 -7.06 7.34 -4.20
CA VAL A 96 -5.91 8.22 -3.95
C VAL A 96 -5.61 8.33 -2.46
N ALA A 97 -6.64 8.53 -1.61
CA ALA A 97 -6.44 8.64 -0.17
C ALA A 97 -5.83 7.37 0.43
N GLY A 98 -6.32 6.19 0.01
CA GLY A 98 -5.78 4.90 0.44
C GLY A 98 -4.34 4.68 -0.02
N TYR A 99 -4.03 5.03 -1.28
CA TYR A 99 -2.67 4.95 -1.82
C TYR A 99 -1.69 5.82 -1.03
N LEU A 100 -2.04 7.08 -0.77
CA LEU A 100 -1.20 8.02 -0.04
C LEU A 100 -0.97 7.57 1.41
N ALA A 101 -2.02 7.10 2.10
CA ALA A 101 -1.90 6.59 3.45
C ALA A 101 -0.95 5.39 3.53
N MET A 102 -1.07 4.43 2.61
CA MET A 102 -0.20 3.26 2.56
C MET A 102 1.24 3.61 2.15
N ALA A 103 1.41 4.54 1.21
CA ALA A 103 2.72 5.02 0.79
C ALA A 103 3.43 5.76 1.94
N ARG A 104 2.72 6.56 2.72
CA ARG A 104 3.25 7.22 3.92
C ARG A 104 3.66 6.21 4.99
N ALA A 105 2.78 5.27 5.33
CA ALA A 105 3.09 4.21 6.29
C ALA A 105 4.31 3.37 5.85
N THR A 106 4.45 3.13 4.55
CA THR A 106 5.60 2.41 3.98
C THR A 106 6.88 3.23 4.07
N ALA A 107 6.84 4.53 3.78
CA ALA A 107 7.99 5.43 3.92
C ALA A 107 8.48 5.49 5.37
N ASP A 108 7.55 5.62 6.33
CA ASP A 108 7.86 5.68 7.76
C ASP A 108 8.55 4.37 8.23
N ARG A 109 8.05 3.20 7.79
CA ARG A 109 8.69 1.90 8.09
C ARG A 109 10.05 1.77 7.41
N ALA A 110 10.18 2.16 6.15
CA ALA A 110 11.45 2.10 5.42
C ALA A 110 12.52 2.99 6.05
N LEU A 111 12.15 4.18 6.55
CA LEU A 111 13.03 5.06 7.32
C LEU A 111 13.46 4.42 8.64
N ALA A 112 12.50 3.91 9.41
CA ALA A 112 12.77 3.29 10.71
C ALA A 112 13.72 2.08 10.62
N HIS A 113 13.70 1.36 9.50
CA HIS A 113 14.55 0.20 9.25
C HIS A 113 15.78 0.49 8.37
N GLY A 114 16.07 1.76 8.07
CA GLY A 114 17.26 2.17 7.31
C GLY A 114 17.27 1.73 5.84
N LEU A 115 16.11 1.34 5.30
CA LEU A 115 15.93 0.95 3.89
C LEU A 115 15.82 2.18 2.99
N LEU A 116 15.21 3.25 3.51
CA LEU A 116 15.12 4.55 2.86
C LEU A 116 16.08 5.52 3.53
N LYS A 117 16.97 6.15 2.74
CA LYS A 117 17.85 7.20 3.24
C LYS A 117 17.04 8.48 3.46
N PRO A 118 17.25 9.22 4.57
CA PRO A 118 16.53 10.47 4.85
C PRO A 118 16.57 11.49 3.70
N GLU A 119 17.71 11.59 3.02
CA GLU A 119 17.92 12.48 1.86
C GLU A 119 16.96 12.17 0.70
N LEU A 120 16.63 10.89 0.47
CA LEU A 120 15.69 10.48 -0.59
C LEU A 120 14.23 10.54 -0.12
N ALA A 121 14.00 10.65 1.19
CA ALA A 121 12.68 10.70 1.77
C ALA A 121 12.05 12.09 1.66
N GLU A 122 12.85 13.16 1.61
CA GLU A 122 12.35 14.54 1.58
C GLU A 122 11.44 14.79 0.37
N ASP A 123 11.94 14.53 -0.84
CA ASP A 123 11.16 14.70 -2.07
C ASP A 123 9.92 13.81 -2.10
N LEU A 124 10.07 12.56 -1.64
CA LEU A 124 8.97 11.60 -1.55
C LEU A 124 7.87 12.09 -0.58
N LEU A 125 8.25 12.57 0.60
CA LEU A 125 7.30 13.09 1.58
C LEU A 125 6.62 14.36 1.09
N GLY A 126 7.32 15.19 0.29
CA GLY A 126 6.71 16.33 -0.41
C GLY A 126 5.58 15.90 -1.35
N VAL A 127 5.80 14.87 -2.18
CA VAL A 127 4.76 14.31 -3.05
C VAL A 127 3.58 13.78 -2.23
N LEU A 128 3.85 13.09 -1.11
CA LEU A 128 2.81 12.51 -0.27
C LEU A 128 2.00 13.56 0.49
N ALA A 129 2.59 14.70 0.84
CA ALA A 129 1.90 15.82 1.46
C ALA A 129 0.99 16.56 0.46
N HIS A 130 1.45 16.85 -0.76
CA HIS A 130 0.62 17.52 -1.78
C HIS A 130 -0.37 16.59 -2.49
N GLY A 131 -0.26 15.29 -2.25
CA GLY A 131 -1.24 14.29 -2.67
C GLY A 131 -2.63 14.55 -2.08
N THR A 132 -2.71 15.10 -0.88
CA THR A 132 -3.95 15.27 -0.11
C THR A 132 -4.74 16.53 -0.45
N ASP A 133 -4.11 17.54 -1.04
CA ASP A 133 -4.71 18.88 -1.23
C ASP A 133 -5.62 19.00 -2.48
N GLY A 134 -5.90 17.89 -3.17
CA GLY A 134 -6.62 17.86 -4.45
C GLY A 134 -8.15 17.99 -4.38
N THR A 135 -8.75 18.28 -3.22
CA THR A 135 -10.23 18.32 -3.04
C THR A 135 -10.86 19.69 -2.79
N GLU A 136 -10.12 20.81 -2.78
CA GLU A 136 -10.70 22.14 -2.46
C GLU A 136 -10.57 23.20 -3.57
N GLY A 137 -10.27 22.82 -4.81
CA GLY A 137 -9.88 23.78 -5.85
C GLY A 137 -10.89 24.18 -6.91
N ASP A 138 -12.05 23.53 -7.06
CA ASP A 138 -12.93 23.73 -8.24
C ASP A 138 -14.38 24.10 -7.88
N ALA A 139 -14.50 25.21 -7.15
CA ALA A 139 -15.75 25.95 -7.03
C ALA A 139 -15.48 27.43 -7.30
N ARG A 140 -15.40 27.80 -8.58
CA ARG A 140 -15.68 29.16 -9.06
C ARG A 140 -16.41 29.12 -10.40
#